data_AF-A0A7D3XAI9-F1
#
_entry.id   AF-A0A7D3XAI9-F1
#
_cell.length_a   1.000
_cell.length_b   1.000
_cell.length_c   1.000
_cell.angle_alpha   90.00
_cell.angle_beta   90.00
_cell.angle_gamma   90.00
#
_symmetry.space_group_name_H-M   'P 1'
#
loop_
_entity.id
_entity.type
_entity.pdbx_description
1 polymer ?
#
loop_
_entity_poly.entity_id
_entity_poly.type
_entity_poly.pdbx_seq_one_letter_code
_entity_poly.pdbx_strand_id
1 'polypeptide(L)'
;MDNIIIVLLPIATAVISGYVSYYFALRSKKSEAILKFKEEKYSNLIIALQGFVGSTSSSDRKRIFFEEQYKSWLYSSDEVVKAVNRLILLVQEGHGQAPNPIEGRKVVGDIILEMRKDLLGKTDLTYMDFRYTDVIDRKE
;
A
#
# COMPACT_ATOMS: atom_id res chain seq x y z
N MET A 1 -33.65 37.59 31.64
CA MET A 1 -33.19 36.96 30.37
C MET A 1 -31.78 36.41 30.53
N ASP A 2 -30.89 37.11 31.24
CA ASP A 2 -29.49 36.70 31.45
C ASP A 2 -29.32 35.32 32.09
N ASN A 3 -30.13 34.97 33.10
CA ASN A 3 -30.05 33.64 33.75
C ASN A 3 -30.42 32.48 32.81
N ILE A 4 -31.28 32.70 31.81
CA ILE A 4 -31.65 31.66 30.84
C ILE A 4 -30.50 31.46 29.85
N ILE A 5 -29.86 32.55 29.40
CA ILE A 5 -28.70 32.49 28.50
C ILE A 5 -27.54 31.78 29.18
N ILE A 6 -27.26 32.07 30.46
CA ILE A 6 -26.19 31.44 31.24
C ILE A 6 -26.39 29.91 31.36
N VAL A 7 -27.63 29.42 31.39
CA VAL A 7 -27.94 27.99 31.44
C VAL A 7 -27.95 27.34 30.05
N LEU A 8 -28.46 28.02 29.02
CA LEU A 8 -28.54 27.47 27.67
C LEU A 8 -27.19 27.42 26.95
N LEU A 9 -26.29 28.37 27.21
CA LEU A 9 -24.98 28.45 26.57
C LEU A 9 -24.09 27.20 26.82
N PRO A 10 -23.92 26.70 28.07
CA PRO A 10 -23.12 25.49 28.30
C PRO A 10 -23.78 24.24 27.71
N ILE A 11 -25.12 24.17 27.67
CA ILE A 11 -25.84 23.05 27.05
C ILE A 11 -25.59 23.03 25.54
N ALA A 12 -25.75 24.19 24.88
CA ALA A 12 -25.47 24.31 23.44
C ALA A 12 -24.00 23.99 23.13
N THR A 13 -23.08 24.46 23.97
CA THR A 13 -21.64 24.16 23.83
C THR A 13 -21.36 22.67 23.96
N ALA A 14 -21.95 22.00 24.96
CA ALA A 14 -21.80 20.56 25.15
C ALA A 14 -22.32 19.78 23.94
N VAL A 15 -23.51 20.13 23.43
CA VAL A 15 -24.08 19.49 22.23
C VAL A 15 -23.19 19.67 21.00
N ILE A 16 -22.71 20.90 20.75
CA ILE A 16 -21.82 21.18 19.61
C ILE A 16 -20.51 20.41 19.75
N SER A 17 -19.88 20.42 20.94
CA SER A 17 -18.63 19.69 21.19
C SER A 17 -18.79 18.17 21.02
N GLY A 18 -19.92 17.61 21.47
CA GLY A 18 -20.23 16.19 21.31
C GLY A 18 -20.38 15.81 19.84
N TYR A 19 -21.10 16.63 19.07
CA TYR A 19 -21.27 16.42 17.63
C TYR A 19 -19.94 16.48 16.88
N VAL A 20 -19.12 17.50 17.15
CA VAL A 20 -17.80 17.65 16.54
C VAL A 20 -16.89 16.46 16.89
N SER A 21 -16.87 16.05 18.16
CA SER A 21 -16.06 14.90 18.62
C SER A 21 -16.49 13.60 17.94
N TYR A 22 -17.80 13.36 17.82
CA TYR A 22 -18.36 12.20 17.13
C TYR A 22 -17.98 12.17 15.65
N TYR A 23 -18.07 13.31 14.96
CA TYR A 23 -17.68 13.43 13.56
C TYR A 23 -16.20 13.09 13.34
N PHE A 24 -15.30 13.64 14.17
CA PHE A 24 -13.88 13.31 14.10
C PHE A 24 -13.59 11.84 14.42
N ALA A 25 -14.27 11.27 15.43
CA ALA A 25 -14.11 9.86 15.78
C ALA A 25 -14.52 8.93 14.62
N LEU A 26 -15.64 9.22 13.93
CA LEU A 26 -16.06 8.46 12.75
C LEU A 26 -15.04 8.54 11.61
N ARG A 27 -14.56 9.76 11.33
CA ARG A 27 -13.56 9.98 10.27
C ARG A 27 -12.26 9.24 10.58
N SER A 28 -11.80 9.29 11.83
CA SER A 28 -10.59 8.59 12.28
C SER A 28 -10.73 7.09 12.11
N LYS A 29 -11.83 6.49 12.58
CA LYS A 29 -12.10 5.05 12.45
C LYS A 29 -12.12 4.60 10.98
N LYS A 30 -12.76 5.38 10.11
CA LYS A 30 -12.79 5.09 8.67
C LYS A 30 -11.38 5.12 8.06
N SER A 31 -10.59 6.14 8.40
CA SER A 31 -9.22 6.27 7.91
C SER A 31 -8.34 5.11 8.38
N GLU A 32 -8.44 4.73 9.65
CA GLU A 32 -7.70 3.61 10.22
C GLU A 32 -8.08 2.27 9.56
N ALA A 33 -9.39 2.05 9.33
CA ALA A 33 -9.87 0.86 8.64
C ALA A 33 -9.35 0.77 7.20
N ILE A 34 -9.32 1.88 6.46
CA ILE A 34 -8.76 1.94 5.11
C ILE A 34 -7.26 1.66 5.14
N LEU A 35 -6.52 2.26 6.10
CA LEU A 35 -5.08 2.06 6.22
C LEU A 35 -4.75 0.58 6.49
N LYS A 36 -5.41 -0.04 7.47
CA LYS A 36 -5.25 -1.47 7.79
C LYS A 36 -5.59 -2.37 6.60
N PHE A 37 -6.68 -2.05 5.90
CA PHE A 37 -7.07 -2.80 4.70
C PHE A 37 -5.99 -2.71 3.62
N LYS A 38 -5.48 -1.51 3.31
CA LYS A 38 -4.39 -1.33 2.32
C LYS A 38 -3.12 -2.06 2.74
N GLU A 39 -2.74 -1.97 4.01
CA GLU A 39 -1.55 -2.64 4.55
C GLU A 39 -1.63 -4.17 4.35
N GLU A 40 -2.78 -4.78 4.66
CA GLU A 40 -3.01 -6.21 4.42
C GLU A 40 -2.88 -6.56 2.93
N LYS A 41 -3.50 -5.78 2.04
CA LYS A 41 -3.45 -6.05 0.60
C LYS A 41 -2.06 -5.84 0.00
N TYR A 42 -1.34 -4.81 0.43
CA TYR A 42 0.04 -4.61 0.03
C TYR A 42 0.96 -5.70 0.55
N SER A 43 0.78 -6.19 1.77
CA SER A 43 1.54 -7.34 2.27
C SER A 43 1.43 -8.55 1.32
N ASN A 44 0.22 -8.88 0.87
CA ASN A 44 0.00 -9.97 -0.09
C ASN A 44 0.70 -9.72 -1.43
N LEU A 45 0.61 -8.50 -1.96
CA LEU A 45 1.27 -8.15 -3.23
C LEU A 45 2.79 -8.23 -3.11
N ILE A 46 3.37 -7.80 -1.98
CA ILE A 46 4.80 -7.88 -1.69
C ILE A 46 5.29 -9.33 -1.64
N ILE A 47 4.52 -10.23 -1.00
CA ILE A 47 4.84 -11.66 -0.97
C ILE A 47 4.80 -12.26 -2.39
N ALA A 48 3.83 -11.84 -3.21
CA ALA A 48 3.71 -12.31 -4.59
C ALA A 48 4.82 -11.77 -5.51
N LEU A 49 5.31 -10.55 -5.26
CA LEU A 49 6.43 -9.93 -5.98
C LEU A 49 7.72 -10.75 -5.90
N GLN A 50 7.89 -11.59 -4.87
CA GLN A 50 9.00 -12.55 -4.77
C GLN A 50 9.10 -13.51 -5.97
N GLY A 51 7.98 -13.74 -6.68
CA GLY A 51 7.96 -14.55 -7.90
C GLY A 51 8.66 -13.90 -9.11
N PHE A 52 9.10 -12.64 -9.01
CA PHE A 52 9.75 -11.90 -10.09
C PHE A 52 11.24 -11.61 -9.84
N VAL A 53 11.78 -11.94 -8.66
CA VAL A 53 13.17 -11.65 -8.27
C VAL A 53 13.86 -12.93 -7.80
N GLY A 54 15.11 -13.12 -8.22
CA GLY A 54 15.98 -14.16 -7.69
C GLY A 54 15.66 -15.58 -8.16
N SER A 55 16.09 -16.55 -7.37
CA SER A 55 15.93 -17.98 -7.64
C SER A 55 14.52 -18.52 -7.35
N THR A 56 13.67 -17.71 -6.70
CA THR A 56 12.30 -18.03 -6.29
C THR A 56 11.22 -17.75 -7.33
N SER A 57 11.59 -17.55 -8.60
CA SER A 57 10.63 -17.33 -9.68
C SER A 57 9.77 -18.59 -9.92
N SER A 58 8.50 -18.55 -9.50
CA SER A 58 7.52 -19.61 -9.78
C SER A 58 6.31 -19.08 -10.57
N SER A 59 5.77 -19.90 -11.47
CA SER A 59 4.57 -19.58 -12.25
C SER A 59 3.36 -19.32 -11.35
N ASP A 60 3.24 -20.05 -10.24
CA ASP A 60 2.14 -19.92 -9.30
C ASP A 60 2.16 -18.56 -8.59
N ARG A 61 3.33 -18.09 -8.14
CA ARG A 61 3.48 -16.77 -7.52
C ARG A 61 3.20 -15.64 -8.51
N LYS A 62 3.60 -15.80 -9.78
CA LYS A 62 3.25 -14.84 -10.84
C LYS A 62 1.75 -14.77 -11.07
N ARG A 63 1.04 -15.91 -11.07
CA ARG A 63 -0.43 -15.94 -11.17
C ARG A 63 -1.08 -15.19 -10.00
N ILE A 64 -0.66 -15.47 -8.77
CA ILE A 64 -1.16 -14.77 -7.57
C ILE A 64 -0.90 -13.26 -7.68
N PHE A 65 0.28 -12.87 -8.16
CA PHE A 65 0.59 -11.46 -8.37
C PHE A 65 -0.38 -10.78 -9.35
N PHE A 66 -0.68 -11.39 -10.50
CA PHE A 66 -1.62 -10.81 -11.45
C PHE A 66 -3.04 -10.69 -10.86
N GLU A 67 -3.50 -11.68 -10.10
CA GLU A 67 -4.80 -11.61 -9.42
C GLU A 67 -4.85 -10.45 -8.41
N GLU A 68 -3.81 -10.27 -7.60
CA GLU A 68 -3.73 -9.16 -6.63
C GLU A 68 -3.50 -7.81 -7.32
N GLN A 69 -2.79 -7.79 -8.44
CA GLN A 69 -2.56 -6.59 -9.24
C GLN A 69 -3.87 -6.02 -9.81
N TYR A 70 -4.78 -6.85 -10.30
CA TYR A 70 -6.09 -6.35 -10.74
C TYR A 70 -6.90 -5.75 -9.59
N LYS A 71 -6.87 -6.39 -8.42
CA LYS A 71 -7.55 -5.86 -7.22
C LYS A 71 -6.95 -4.55 -6.74
N SER A 72 -5.64 -4.34 -6.95
CA SER A 72 -4.91 -3.14 -6.52
C SER A 72 -5.51 -1.84 -7.05
N TRP A 73 -6.16 -1.86 -8.20
CA TRP A 73 -6.87 -0.72 -8.78
C TRP A 73 -7.99 -0.15 -7.89
N LEU A 74 -8.57 -0.97 -7.01
CA LEU A 74 -9.67 -0.54 -6.16
C LEU A 74 -9.22 0.26 -4.93
N TYR A 75 -7.95 0.13 -4.53
CA TYR A 75 -7.49 0.64 -3.25
C TYR A 75 -6.17 1.41 -3.31
N SER A 76 -5.38 1.23 -4.37
CA SER A 76 -4.05 1.84 -4.47
C SER A 76 -4.09 3.28 -4.97
N SER A 77 -3.04 4.05 -4.67
CA SER A 77 -2.81 5.31 -5.35
C SER A 77 -2.46 5.10 -6.83
N ASP A 78 -2.63 6.17 -7.62
CA ASP A 78 -2.25 6.19 -9.03
C ASP A 78 -0.76 5.88 -9.23
N GLU A 79 0.09 6.35 -8.33
CA GLU A 79 1.54 6.13 -8.37
C GLU A 79 1.88 4.65 -8.20
N VAL A 80 1.21 3.96 -7.28
CA VAL A 80 1.37 2.51 -7.08
C VAL A 80 0.92 1.76 -8.32
N VAL A 81 -0.25 2.09 -8.88
CA VAL A 81 -0.75 1.46 -10.11
C VAL A 81 0.24 1.64 -11.27
N LYS A 82 0.76 2.85 -11.45
CA LYS A 82 1.78 3.15 -12.47
C LYS A 82 3.07 2.37 -12.22
N ALA A 83 3.51 2.24 -10.98
CA ALA A 83 4.71 1.47 -10.63
C ALA A 83 4.55 -0.01 -10.95
N VAL A 84 3.40 -0.59 -10.60
CA VAL A 84 3.09 -1.99 -10.90
C VAL A 84 3.00 -2.22 -12.42
N ASN A 85 2.38 -1.31 -13.17
CA ASN A 85 2.29 -1.44 -14.63
C ASN A 85 3.66 -1.42 -15.31
N ARG A 86 4.65 -0.69 -14.78
CA ARG A 86 6.04 -0.74 -15.29
C ARG A 86 6.66 -2.14 -15.15
N LEU A 87 6.37 -2.86 -14.06
CA LEU A 87 6.81 -4.26 -13.93
C LEU A 87 6.16 -5.15 -14.97
N ILE A 88 4.87 -4.97 -15.24
CA ILE A 88 4.16 -5.76 -16.24
C ILE A 88 4.76 -5.53 -17.62
N LEU A 89 5.02 -4.27 -17.99
CA LEU A 89 5.68 -3.93 -19.26
C LEU A 89 7.06 -4.58 -19.36
N LEU A 90 7.88 -4.49 -18.30
CA LEU A 90 9.20 -5.14 -18.27
C LEU A 90 9.11 -6.66 -18.48
N VAL A 91 8.10 -7.30 -17.87
CA VAL A 91 7.87 -8.75 -18.02
C VAL A 91 7.40 -9.11 -19.43
N GLN A 92 6.58 -8.26 -20.05
CA GLN A 92 6.10 -8.45 -21.43
C GLN A 92 7.22 -8.23 -22.46
N GLU A 93 8.02 -7.19 -22.30
CA GLU A 93 9.13 -6.83 -23.18
C GLU A 93 10.30 -7.83 -23.07
N GLY A 94 10.53 -8.36 -21.87
CA GLY A 94 11.56 -9.38 -21.61
C GLY A 94 11.19 -10.80 -22.05
N HIS A 95 10.03 -11.01 -22.69
CA HIS A 95 9.55 -12.34 -23.05
C HIS A 95 10.49 -13.02 -24.07
N GLY A 96 11.18 -14.08 -23.64
CA GLY A 96 12.17 -14.81 -24.44
C GLY A 96 13.62 -14.37 -24.24
N GLN A 97 13.89 -13.39 -23.36
CA GLN A 97 15.23 -12.95 -22.97
C GLN A 97 15.50 -13.24 -21.49
N ALA A 98 16.78 -13.35 -21.12
CA ALA A 98 17.16 -13.49 -19.72
C ALA A 98 16.82 -12.19 -18.95
N PRO A 99 16.09 -12.25 -17.82
CA PRO A 99 15.71 -11.06 -17.07
C PRO A 99 16.94 -10.29 -16.58
N ASN A 100 16.95 -8.95 -16.71
CA ASN A 100 17.98 -8.10 -16.13
C ASN A 100 17.76 -7.99 -14.60
N PRO A 101 18.64 -8.56 -13.76
CA PRO A 101 18.42 -8.60 -12.31
C PRO A 101 18.49 -7.21 -11.65
N ILE A 102 19.24 -6.28 -12.23
CA ILE A 102 19.39 -4.91 -11.69
C ILE A 102 18.08 -4.14 -11.92
N GLU A 103 17.54 -4.24 -13.12
CA GLU A 103 16.30 -3.57 -13.51
C GLU A 103 15.09 -4.16 -12.78
N GLY A 104 15.02 -5.48 -12.65
CA GLY A 104 13.98 -6.13 -11.85
C GLY A 104 13.99 -5.68 -10.39
N ARG A 105 15.17 -5.59 -9.76
CA ARG A 105 15.30 -5.07 -8.38
C ARG A 105 14.85 -3.63 -8.27
N LYS A 106 15.23 -2.78 -9.23
CA LYS A 106 14.82 -1.37 -9.26
C LYS A 106 13.30 -1.24 -9.33
N VAL A 107 12.66 -1.93 -10.28
CA VAL A 107 11.21 -1.83 -10.46
C VAL A 107 10.45 -2.36 -9.24
N VAL A 108 10.91 -3.45 -8.63
CA VAL A 108 10.33 -3.94 -7.37
C VAL A 108 10.51 -2.91 -6.25
N GLY A 109 11.71 -2.35 -6.08
CA GLY A 109 11.96 -1.32 -5.08
C GLY A 109 11.09 -0.07 -5.28
N ASP A 110 10.87 0.34 -6.54
CA ASP A 110 9.96 1.45 -6.87
C ASP A 110 8.51 1.14 -6.46
N ILE A 111 8.02 -0.09 -6.67
CA ILE A 111 6.68 -0.49 -6.23
C ILE A 111 6.55 -0.39 -4.72
N ILE A 112 7.53 -0.92 -3.96
CA ILE A 112 7.55 -0.85 -2.50
C ILE A 112 7.56 0.61 -2.03
N LEU A 113 8.35 1.45 -2.69
CA LEU A 113 8.44 2.87 -2.34
C LEU A 113 7.11 3.59 -2.54
N GLU A 114 6.42 3.35 -3.64
CA GLU A 114 5.10 3.95 -3.88
C GLU A 114 4.03 3.40 -2.93
N MET A 115 4.05 2.11 -2.59
CA MET A 115 3.14 1.54 -1.57
C MET A 115 3.35 2.20 -0.21
N ARG A 116 4.62 2.40 0.17
CA ARG A 116 4.96 3.11 1.41
C ARG A 116 4.42 4.53 1.40
N LYS A 117 4.52 5.23 0.27
CA LYS A 117 3.99 6.59 0.15
C LYS A 117 2.48 6.64 0.23
N ASP A 118 1.79 5.65 -0.35
CA ASP A 118 0.34 5.55 -0.26
C ASP A 118 -0.15 5.27 1.18
N LEU A 119 0.62 4.49 1.97
CA LEU A 119 0.29 4.20 3.36
C LEU A 119 0.67 5.32 4.34
N LEU A 120 1.89 5.88 4.20
CA LEU A 120 2.53 6.72 5.22
C LEU A 120 2.79 8.15 4.77
N GLY A 121 2.59 8.48 3.49
CA GLY A 121 2.87 9.78 2.92
C GLY A 121 4.34 9.96 2.50
N LYS A 122 4.93 11.11 2.80
CA LYS A 122 6.29 11.44 2.32
C LYS A 122 7.35 10.54 2.97
N THR A 123 8.40 10.21 2.21
CA THR A 123 9.54 9.43 2.70
C THR A 123 10.82 9.88 2.00
N ASP A 124 11.93 9.91 2.73
CA ASP A 124 13.27 10.21 2.19
C ASP A 124 14.01 8.96 1.72
N LEU A 125 13.37 7.79 1.87
CA LEU A 125 13.89 6.51 1.39
C LEU A 125 13.79 6.45 -0.14
N THR A 126 14.72 5.72 -0.73
CA THR A 126 14.78 5.44 -2.15
C THR A 126 14.59 3.94 -2.40
N TYR A 127 14.41 3.54 -3.65
CA TYR A 127 14.33 2.13 -4.01
C TYR A 127 15.61 1.35 -3.66
N MET A 128 16.76 2.04 -3.51
CA MET A 128 18.03 1.42 -3.11
C MET A 128 18.08 1.02 -1.64
N ASP A 129 17.27 1.67 -0.80
CA ASP A 129 17.17 1.37 0.62
C ASP A 129 16.34 0.10 0.88
N PHE A 130 15.52 -0.30 -0.10
CA PHE A 130 14.83 -1.58 -0.06
C PHE A 130 15.79 -2.71 -0.42
N ARG A 131 16.10 -3.55 0.58
CA ARG A 131 16.93 -4.74 0.40
C ARG A 131 16.07 -5.99 0.33
N TYR A 132 16.09 -6.62 -0.84
CA TYR A 132 15.46 -7.91 -1.05
C TYR A 132 16.41 -9.02 -0.62
N THR A 133 15.98 -9.84 0.34
CA THR A 133 16.70 -11.05 0.75
C THR A 133 15.98 -12.26 0.18
N ASP A 134 16.64 -12.99 -0.72
CA ASP A 134 16.14 -14.26 -1.24
C ASP A 134 16.39 -15.36 -0.19
N VAL A 135 15.35 -16.08 0.22
CA VAL A 135 15.49 -17.23 1.13
C VAL A 135 15.46 -18.48 0.26
N ILE A 136 16.63 -19.08 0.06
CA ILE A 136 16.76 -20.30 -0.73
C ILE A 136 16.33 -21.48 0.15
N ASP A 137 15.14 -22.02 -0.10
CA ASP A 137 14.74 -23.30 0.46
C ASP A 137 15.64 -24.39 -0.15
N ARG A 138 16.67 -24.82 0.60
CA ARG A 138 17.38 -26.05 0.28
C ARG A 138 16.40 -27.20 0.49
N LYS A 139 15.89 -27.77 -0.60
CA LYS A 139 15.29 -29.11 -0.56
C LYS A 139 16.41 -30.08 -0.19
N GLU A 140 16.34 -30.61 1.03
CA GLU A 140 17.08 -31.82 1.43
C GLU A 140 16.53 -33.04 0.68
#